data_AF-A0A7V3FT66-F1
#
_entry.id   AF-A0A7V3FT66-F1
#
_cell.length_a   1.000
_cell.length_b   1.000
_cell.length_c   1.000
_cell.angle_alpha   90.00
_cell.angle_beta   90.00
_cell.angle_gamma   90.00
#
_symmetry.space_group_name_H-M   'P 1'
#
loop_
_entity.id
_entity.type
_entity.pdbx_description
1 polymer ?
#
loop_
_entity_poly.entity_id
_entity_poly.type
_entity_poly.pdbx_seq_one_letter_code
_entity_poly.pdbx_strand_id
1 'polypeptide(L)'
;MNREVHYELTKRWALDEGFSADDAEVIATADWACDARYVTTLAHKRYHWPLFGSWLVWRRRAADARESGDLVALGEALHALQDTIGHGFLGHLWHWPGIDRLEHRGPGVRRRLERASRRVLAMHLQGRGRG
;
A
#
# COMPACT_ATOMS: atom_id res chain seq x y z
N MET A 1 4.24 -7.59 -2.08
CA MET A 1 3.18 -8.64 -2.12
C MET A 1 2.80 -8.95 -3.58
N ASN A 2 1.73 -9.70 -3.90
CA ASN A 2 1.32 -10.02 -5.27
C ASN A 2 0.24 -9.06 -5.82
N ARG A 3 -0.07 -9.15 -7.13
CA ARG A 3 -1.10 -8.36 -7.83
C ARG A 3 -2.48 -8.42 -7.15
N GLU A 4 -2.82 -9.53 -6.50
CA GLU A 4 -4.06 -9.65 -5.73
C GLU A 4 -4.18 -8.56 -4.67
N VAL A 5 -3.12 -8.29 -3.91
CA VAL A 5 -3.13 -7.26 -2.87
C VAL A 5 -3.02 -5.87 -3.47
N HIS A 6 -1.94 -5.63 -4.22
CA HIS A 6 -1.56 -4.29 -4.68
C HIS A 6 -2.49 -3.72 -5.75
N TYR A 7 -3.29 -4.57 -6.41
CA TYR A 7 -4.20 -4.11 -7.45
C TYR A 7 -5.65 -4.48 -7.13
N GLU A 8 -5.99 -5.76 -7.09
CA GLU A 8 -7.40 -6.20 -7.04
C GLU A 8 -8.07 -5.81 -5.71
N LEU A 9 -7.43 -6.10 -4.59
CA LEU A 9 -7.93 -5.74 -3.27
C LEU A 9 -7.83 -4.24 -3.02
N THR A 10 -6.74 -3.58 -3.40
CA THR A 10 -6.62 -2.12 -3.31
C THR A 10 -7.77 -1.42 -4.07
N LYS A 11 -8.05 -1.83 -5.31
CA LYS A 11 -9.16 -1.27 -6.11
C LYS A 11 -10.50 -1.50 -5.41
N ARG A 12 -10.77 -2.72 -4.97
CA ARG A 12 -12.01 -3.06 -4.26
C ARG A 12 -12.18 -2.24 -3.00
N TRP A 13 -11.14 -2.14 -2.17
CA TRP A 13 -11.19 -1.36 -0.94
C TRP A 13 -11.38 0.13 -1.21
N ALA A 14 -10.76 0.69 -2.26
CA ALA A 14 -10.99 2.09 -2.63
C ALA A 14 -12.46 2.32 -3.03
N LEU A 15 -13.05 1.43 -3.83
CA LEU A 15 -14.48 1.49 -4.16
C LEU A 15 -15.37 1.40 -2.91
N ASP A 16 -15.08 0.46 -2.01
CA ASP A 16 -15.84 0.25 -0.76
C ASP A 16 -15.76 1.47 0.18
N GLU A 17 -14.67 2.24 0.14
CA GLU A 17 -14.51 3.48 0.92
C GLU A 17 -15.14 4.72 0.25
N GLY A 18 -15.63 4.58 -0.99
CA GLY A 18 -16.38 5.63 -1.69
C GLY A 18 -15.61 6.45 -2.72
N PHE A 19 -14.45 5.96 -3.18
CA PHE A 19 -13.79 6.55 -4.35
C PHE A 19 -14.59 6.25 -5.64
N SER A 20 -14.46 7.11 -6.64
CA SER A 20 -14.98 6.83 -7.98
C SER A 20 -14.25 5.63 -8.59
N ALA A 21 -14.85 5.02 -9.62
CA ALA A 21 -14.20 3.91 -10.33
C ALA A 21 -12.85 4.33 -10.96
N ASP A 22 -12.78 5.54 -11.49
CA ASP A 22 -11.57 6.10 -12.09
C ASP A 22 -10.50 6.38 -11.02
N ASP A 23 -10.87 6.99 -9.89
CA ASP A 23 -9.94 7.24 -8.79
C ASP A 23 -9.40 5.90 -8.22
N ALA A 24 -10.27 4.91 -8.04
CA ALA A 24 -9.88 3.58 -7.57
C ALA A 24 -8.91 2.87 -8.53
N GLU A 25 -9.10 3.03 -9.84
CA GLU A 25 -8.20 2.51 -10.87
C GLU A 25 -6.82 3.17 -10.80
N VAL A 26 -6.76 4.49 -10.62
CA VAL A 26 -5.51 5.24 -10.49
C VAL A 26 -4.74 4.78 -9.25
N ILE A 27 -5.42 4.66 -8.10
CA ILE A 27 -4.82 4.22 -6.84
C ILE A 27 -4.24 2.81 -6.98
N ALA A 28 -5.03 1.86 -7.49
CA ALA A 28 -4.62 0.46 -7.65
C ALA A 28 -3.47 0.30 -8.66
N THR A 29 -3.50 1.07 -9.75
CA THR A 29 -2.41 1.07 -10.73
C THR A 29 -1.11 1.59 -10.11
N ALA A 30 -1.18 2.66 -9.33
CA ALA A 30 0.00 3.23 -8.67
C ALA A 30 0.59 2.29 -7.61
N ASP A 31 -0.25 1.62 -6.83
CA ASP A 31 0.16 0.61 -5.84
C ASP A 31 0.88 -0.57 -6.51
N TRP A 32 0.28 -1.15 -7.56
CA TRP A 32 0.91 -2.23 -8.33
C TRP A 32 2.18 -1.83 -9.07
N ALA A 33 2.22 -0.63 -9.64
CA ALA A 33 3.38 -0.16 -10.41
C ALA A 33 4.56 0.30 -9.54
N CYS A 34 4.40 0.34 -8.20
CA CYS A 34 5.40 0.87 -7.29
C CYS A 34 6.75 0.14 -7.45
N ASP A 35 6.75 -1.19 -7.48
CA ASP A 35 7.98 -2.00 -7.60
C ASP A 35 8.75 -1.69 -8.88
N ALA A 36 8.02 -1.64 -10.00
CA ALA A 36 8.59 -1.35 -11.30
C ALA A 36 9.22 0.05 -11.36
N ARG A 37 8.65 1.03 -10.65
CA ARG A 37 9.16 2.40 -10.60
C ARG A 37 10.47 2.53 -9.82
N TYR A 38 10.68 1.71 -8.80
CA TYR A 38 11.81 1.85 -7.88
C TYR A 38 12.86 0.73 -8.01
N VAL A 39 12.65 -0.28 -8.86
CA VAL A 39 13.40 -1.54 -8.94
C VAL A 39 14.94 -1.40 -9.00
N THR A 40 15.46 -0.33 -9.60
CA THR A 40 16.91 -0.09 -9.75
C THR A 40 17.51 0.79 -8.65
N THR A 41 16.72 1.22 -7.67
CA THR A 41 17.13 2.22 -6.68
C THR A 41 17.17 1.66 -5.27
N LEU A 42 18.01 2.25 -4.40
CA LEU A 42 17.96 1.98 -2.96
C LEU A 42 16.59 2.31 -2.35
N ALA A 43 15.77 3.12 -3.02
CA ALA A 43 14.41 3.41 -2.59
C ALA A 43 13.52 2.15 -2.57
N HIS A 44 13.77 1.16 -3.43
CA HIS A 44 13.06 -0.12 -3.43
C HIS A 44 13.01 -0.76 -2.04
N LYS A 45 14.16 -0.86 -1.37
CA LYS A 45 14.25 -1.40 0.00
C LYS A 45 13.43 -0.58 1.00
N ARG A 46 13.39 0.74 0.84
CA ARG A 46 12.66 1.65 1.73
C ARG A 46 11.15 1.53 1.58
N TYR A 47 10.63 1.11 0.43
CA TYR A 47 9.20 0.86 0.26
C TYR A 47 8.77 -0.47 0.91
N HIS A 48 9.64 -1.46 0.91
CA HIS A 48 9.25 -2.82 1.23
C HIS A 48 9.57 -3.23 2.69
N TRP A 49 10.60 -2.63 3.32
CA TRP A 49 11.18 -3.19 4.53
C TRP A 49 11.09 -2.22 5.72
N PRO A 50 10.49 -2.64 6.84
CA PRO A 50 10.43 -1.84 8.07
C PRO A 50 11.80 -1.35 8.52
N LEU A 51 12.82 -2.22 8.47
CA LEU A 51 14.21 -1.90 8.85
C LEU A 51 14.83 -0.80 7.98
N PHE A 52 14.38 -0.66 6.73
CA PHE A 52 14.86 0.35 5.78
C PHE A 52 13.91 1.58 5.71
N GLY A 53 12.90 1.64 6.57
CA GLY A 53 12.06 2.82 6.76
C GLY A 53 10.74 2.81 6.00
N SER A 54 10.20 1.66 5.62
CA SER A 54 8.88 1.56 4.98
C SER A 54 7.74 2.19 5.81
N TRP A 55 7.85 2.14 7.14
CA TRP A 55 6.99 2.90 8.07
C TRP A 55 7.01 4.41 7.86
N LEU A 56 8.17 4.98 7.51
CA LEU A 56 8.31 6.41 7.26
C LEU A 56 7.81 6.76 5.85
N VAL A 57 8.09 5.89 4.87
CA VAL A 57 7.66 6.08 3.48
C VAL A 57 6.14 6.15 3.38
N TRP A 58 5.41 5.17 3.93
CA TRP A 58 3.95 5.20 3.80
C TRP A 58 3.34 6.40 4.52
N ARG A 59 3.87 6.80 5.69
CA ARG A 59 3.35 7.95 6.44
C ARG A 59 3.55 9.25 5.67
N ARG A 60 4.73 9.42 5.07
CA ARG A 60 5.03 10.61 4.27
C ARG A 60 4.16 10.68 3.04
N ARG A 61 4.08 9.61 2.26
CA ARG A 61 3.26 9.57 1.04
C ARG A 61 1.77 9.73 1.32
N ALA A 62 1.27 9.17 2.43
CA ALA A 62 -0.11 9.38 2.85
C ALA A 62 -0.39 10.83 3.25
N ALA A 63 0.57 11.52 3.87
CA ALA A 63 0.47 12.95 4.17
C ALA A 63 0.50 13.78 2.88
N ASP A 64 1.47 13.54 2.00
CA ASP A 64 1.60 14.21 0.71
C ASP A 64 0.30 14.06 -0.12
N ALA A 65 -0.25 12.83 -0.19
CA ALA A 65 -1.51 12.55 -0.87
C ALA A 65 -2.66 13.33 -0.25
N ARG A 66 -2.74 13.39 1.08
CA ARG A 66 -3.82 14.10 1.78
C ARG A 66 -3.74 15.62 1.56
N GLU A 67 -2.55 16.19 1.52
CA GLU A 67 -2.35 17.63 1.36
C GLU A 67 -2.59 18.08 -0.09
N SER A 68 -2.22 17.25 -1.07
CA SER A 68 -2.28 17.59 -2.50
C SER A 68 -3.48 17.01 -3.25
N GLY A 69 -4.15 16.00 -2.69
CA GLY A 69 -5.12 15.19 -3.43
C GLY A 69 -4.49 14.19 -4.41
N ASP A 70 -3.16 13.99 -4.37
CA ASP A 70 -2.45 13.09 -5.30
C ASP A 70 -2.77 11.61 -5.02
N LEU A 71 -3.57 11.01 -5.90
CA LEU A 71 -3.96 9.60 -5.86
C LEU A 71 -2.79 8.65 -6.15
N VAL A 72 -1.76 9.09 -6.87
CA VAL A 72 -0.56 8.30 -7.13
C VAL A 72 0.25 8.18 -5.86
N ALA A 73 0.47 9.29 -5.14
CA ALA A 73 1.09 9.26 -3.82
C ALA A 73 0.30 8.38 -2.83
N LEU A 74 -1.03 8.36 -2.93
CA LEU A 74 -1.87 7.47 -2.11
C LEU A 74 -1.62 6.00 -2.42
N GLY A 75 -1.56 5.61 -3.71
CA GLY A 75 -1.23 4.25 -4.12
C GLY A 75 0.16 3.82 -3.65
N GLU A 76 1.17 4.69 -3.78
CA GLU A 76 2.51 4.44 -3.26
C GLU A 76 2.56 4.30 -1.73
N ALA A 77 1.74 5.07 -1.01
CA ALA A 77 1.60 4.93 0.43
C ALA A 77 1.02 3.58 0.82
N LEU A 78 -0.03 3.14 0.11
CA LEU A 78 -0.66 1.83 0.32
C LEU A 78 0.32 0.71 0.07
N HIS A 79 1.05 0.75 -1.05
CA HIS A 79 2.09 -0.22 -1.35
C HIS A 79 3.07 -0.40 -0.18
N ALA A 80 3.68 0.71 0.27
CA ALA A 80 4.65 0.67 1.37
C ALA A 80 4.04 0.14 2.67
N LEU A 81 2.80 0.53 3.00
CA LEU A 81 2.09 0.03 4.18
C LEU A 81 1.81 -1.48 4.09
N GLN A 82 1.33 -1.93 2.94
CA GLN A 82 0.96 -3.32 2.69
C GLN A 82 2.18 -4.23 2.80
N ASP A 83 3.31 -3.84 2.22
CA ASP A 83 4.56 -4.59 2.31
C ASP A 83 5.17 -4.54 3.70
N THR A 84 5.07 -3.40 4.39
CA THR A 84 5.43 -3.29 5.81
C THR A 84 4.68 -4.32 6.68
N ILE A 85 3.39 -4.50 6.43
CA ILE A 85 2.55 -5.46 7.17
C ILE A 85 2.79 -6.88 6.68
N GLY A 86 2.90 -7.07 5.36
CA GLY A 86 3.02 -8.34 4.67
C GLY A 86 4.33 -9.04 5.00
N HIS A 87 5.45 -8.33 4.92
CA HIS A 87 6.76 -8.88 5.29
C HIS A 87 6.93 -8.99 6.81
N GLY A 88 6.26 -8.15 7.60
CA GLY A 88 6.42 -8.14 9.06
C GLY A 88 7.87 -7.85 9.49
N PHE A 89 8.25 -8.18 10.74
CA PHE A 89 9.64 -8.02 11.22
C PHE A 89 10.56 -9.23 10.91
N LEU A 90 10.00 -10.36 10.47
CA LEU A 90 10.77 -11.59 10.21
C LEU A 90 10.91 -11.93 8.71
N GLY A 91 10.12 -11.31 7.83
CA GLY A 91 10.27 -11.47 6.38
C GLY A 91 11.64 -11.03 5.85
N HIS A 92 12.40 -10.28 6.64
CA HIS A 92 13.77 -9.84 6.32
C HIS A 92 14.78 -11.00 6.31
N LEU A 93 14.49 -12.08 7.04
CA LEU A 93 15.41 -13.21 7.23
C LEU A 93 15.16 -14.36 6.25
N TRP A 94 13.98 -14.41 5.60
CA TRP A 94 13.62 -15.46 4.65
C TRP A 94 12.82 -14.88 3.49
N HIS A 95 13.51 -14.47 2.42
CA HIS A 95 12.88 -14.25 1.12
C HIS A 95 13.01 -15.54 0.31
N TRP A 96 11.89 -16.24 0.10
CA TRP A 96 11.80 -17.28 -0.93
C TRP A 96 10.59 -17.02 -1.83
N PRO A 97 10.66 -17.40 -3.12
CA PRO A 97 9.60 -17.10 -4.08
C PRO A 97 8.23 -17.60 -3.58
N GLY A 98 7.27 -16.69 -3.49
CA GLY A 98 5.90 -17.01 -3.07
C GLY A 98 5.55 -16.67 -1.63
N ILE A 99 6.50 -16.41 -0.73
CA ILE A 99 6.18 -16.07 0.69
C ILE A 99 5.30 -14.81 0.84
N ASP A 100 5.29 -13.95 -0.18
CA ASP A 100 4.55 -12.69 -0.20
C ASP A 100 3.14 -12.82 -0.78
N ARG A 101 2.72 -14.03 -1.17
CA ARG A 101 1.34 -14.28 -1.58
C ARG A 101 0.42 -14.26 -0.36
N LEU A 102 -0.68 -13.54 -0.48
CA LEU A 102 -1.68 -13.42 0.59
C LEU A 102 -2.27 -14.79 0.99
N GLU A 103 -2.35 -15.75 0.06
CA GLU A 103 -2.81 -17.14 0.28
C GLU A 103 -1.99 -17.91 1.33
N HIS A 104 -0.72 -17.58 1.50
CA HIS A 104 0.14 -18.22 2.49
C HIS A 104 0.15 -17.49 3.85
N ARG A 105 -0.57 -16.37 3.96
CA ARG A 105 -0.61 -15.55 5.18
C ARG A 105 -1.83 -15.91 6.02
N GLY A 106 -1.61 -16.02 7.33
CA GLY A 106 -2.68 -16.31 8.28
C GLY A 106 -3.79 -15.24 8.27
N PRO A 107 -5.01 -15.60 8.70
CA PRO A 107 -6.18 -14.72 8.62
C PRO A 107 -6.02 -13.41 9.43
N GLY A 108 -5.17 -13.40 10.45
CA GLY A 108 -4.85 -12.18 11.20
C GLY A 108 -4.09 -11.13 10.36
N VAL A 109 -3.15 -11.56 9.52
CA VAL A 109 -2.38 -10.67 8.63
C VAL A 109 -3.32 -10.08 7.58
N ARG A 110 -4.16 -10.90 6.96
CA ARG A 110 -5.20 -10.46 5.99
C ARG A 110 -6.08 -9.35 6.56
N ARG A 111 -6.67 -9.58 7.75
CA ARG A 111 -7.51 -8.59 8.43
C ARG A 111 -6.75 -7.31 8.79
N ARG A 112 -5.48 -7.42 9.20
CA ARG A 112 -4.66 -6.25 9.53
C ARG A 112 -4.35 -5.42 8.30
N LEU A 113 -4.03 -6.07 7.18
CA LEU A 113 -3.78 -5.45 5.89
C LEU A 113 -4.99 -4.66 5.43
N GLU A 114 -6.14 -5.33 5.33
CA GLU A 114 -7.40 -4.71 4.93
C GLU A 114 -7.72 -3.49 5.82
N ARG A 115 -7.73 -3.69 7.14
CA ARG A 115 -8.06 -2.61 8.09
C ARG A 115 -7.12 -1.41 7.95
N ALA A 116 -5.83 -1.65 7.78
CA ALA A 116 -4.84 -0.59 7.67
C ALA A 116 -4.96 0.16 6.33
N SER A 117 -5.10 -0.57 5.21
CA SER A 117 -5.30 0.02 3.88
C SER A 117 -6.57 0.87 3.83
N ARG A 118 -7.71 0.32 4.28
CA ARG A 118 -8.99 1.04 4.35
C ARG A 118 -8.91 2.29 5.21
N ARG A 119 -8.20 2.23 6.33
CA ARG A 119 -7.97 3.41 7.18
C ARG A 119 -7.22 4.52 6.43
N VAL A 120 -6.20 4.19 5.64
CA VAL A 120 -5.45 5.18 4.85
C VAL A 120 -6.32 5.82 3.78
N LEU A 121 -7.11 5.02 3.07
CA LEU A 121 -8.09 5.47 2.09
C LEU A 121 -9.12 6.43 2.72
N ALA A 122 -9.73 6.03 3.84
CA ALA A 122 -10.71 6.84 4.56
C ALA A 122 -10.13 8.19 5.05
N MET A 123 -8.89 8.18 5.58
CA MET A 123 -8.21 9.40 6.02
C MET A 123 -7.98 10.39 4.86
N HIS A 124 -7.70 9.88 3.66
CA HIS A 124 -7.53 10.72 2.48
C HIS A 124 -8.85 11.39 2.07
N LEU A 125 -9.96 10.63 2.00
CA LEU A 125 -11.29 11.18 1.69
C LEU A 125 -11.76 12.24 2.69
N GLN A 126 -11.54 12.00 3.99
CA GLN A 126 -11.85 12.98 5.04
C GLN A 126 -11.05 14.28 4.89
N GLY A 127 -9.85 14.22 4.31
CA GLY A 127 -9.04 15.39 3.98
C GLY A 127 -9.62 16.21 2.82
N ARG A 128 -10.14 15.55 1.78
CA ARG A 128 -10.73 16.22 0.59
C ARG A 128 -12.01 16.99 0.91
N GLY A 129 -12.80 16.56 1.89
CA GLY A 129 -14.05 17.22 2.29
C GLY A 129 -13.89 18.48 3.15
N ARG A 130 -12.66 18.93 3.42
CA ARG A 130 -12.37 20.13 4.25
C ARG A 130 -11.78 21.30 3.45
N GLY A 131 -11.79 21.22 2.12
CA GLY A 131 -11.35 22.29 1.21
C GLY A 131 -12.49 23.15 0.71
#